data_AF-A0AAD5F776-F1
#
_entry.id   AF-A0AAD5F776-F1
#
_cell.length_a   1.000
_cell.length_b   1.000
_cell.length_c   1.000
_cell.angle_alpha   90.00
_cell.angle_beta   90.00
_cell.angle_gamma   90.00
#
_symmetry.space_group_name_H-M   'P 1'
#
loop_
_entity.id
_entity.type
_entity.pdbx_description
1 polymer ?
#
loop_
_entity_poly.entity_id
_entity_poly.type
_entity_poly.pdbx_seq_one_letter_code
_entity_poly.pdbx_strand_id
1 'polypeptide(L)'
;MHTNLMLNFIQCQTAKGVWDTVKKACCDASDSSQVYELMKKSVQLRQNGWPLSTYFTEMNSLFMELDNHRPNDLENPSNIAKLKKRTSKEHVYIFLADLDHNLD
;
A
#
# COMPACT_ATOMS: atom_id res chain seq x y z
N MET A 1 -13.67 -10.71 15.01
CA MET A 1 -12.89 -10.23 16.17
C MET A 1 -13.39 -8.84 16.59
N HIS A 2 -14.44 -8.74 17.40
CA HIS A 2 -15.07 -7.45 17.76
C HIS A 2 -15.11 -7.18 19.28
N THR A 3 -14.44 -8.00 20.08
CA THR A 3 -14.57 -8.02 21.54
C THR A 3 -13.46 -7.31 22.31
N ASN A 4 -12.43 -6.75 21.65
CA ASN A 4 -11.26 -6.17 22.33
C ASN A 4 -11.29 -4.64 22.51
N LEU A 5 -12.15 -3.92 21.81
CA LEU A 5 -12.16 -2.45 21.86
C LEU A 5 -12.66 -1.91 23.22
N MET A 6 -13.76 -2.45 23.73
CA MET A 6 -14.34 -2.00 25.01
C MET A 6 -13.44 -2.28 26.22
N LEU A 7 -12.73 -3.41 26.24
CA LEU A 7 -11.82 -3.76 27.34
C LEU A 7 -10.56 -2.88 27.33
N ASN A 8 -10.06 -2.49 26.15
CA ASN A 8 -8.92 -1.58 26.04
C ASN A 8 -9.24 -0.15 26.52
N PHE A 9 -10.50 0.30 26.40
CA PHE A 9 -10.92 1.61 26.89
C PHE A 9 -10.89 1.73 28.41
N ILE A 10 -11.21 0.65 29.13
CA ILE A 10 -11.20 0.63 30.61
C ILE A 10 -9.78 0.80 31.17
N GLN A 11 -8.75 0.46 30.38
CA GLN A 11 -7.34 0.55 30.78
C GLN A 11 -6.71 1.93 30.47
N CYS A 12 -7.39 2.80 29.72
CA CYS A 12 -6.86 4.10 29.34
C CYS A 12 -7.11 5.13 30.46
N GLN A 13 -6.06 5.53 31.18
CA GLN A 13 -6.13 6.53 32.26
C GLN A 13 -6.33 7.97 31.77
N THR A 14 -6.22 8.23 30.46
CA THR A 14 -6.34 9.56 29.87
C THR A 14 -7.18 9.54 28.59
N ALA A 15 -7.84 10.67 28.31
CA ALA A 15 -8.59 10.85 27.07
C ALA A 15 -7.72 10.66 25.82
N LYS A 16 -6.43 11.03 25.88
CA LYS A 16 -5.47 10.78 24.80
C LYS A 16 -5.26 9.29 24.53
N GLY A 17 -5.10 8.47 25.58
CA GLY A 17 -4.92 7.02 25.44
C GLY A 17 -6.14 6.33 24.82
N VAL A 18 -7.35 6.82 25.14
CA VAL A 18 -8.59 6.36 24.49
C VAL A 18 -8.54 6.68 22.99
N TRP A 19 -8.22 7.93 22.62
CA TRP A 19 -8.11 8.35 21.21
C TRP A 19 -7.04 7.59 20.44
N ASP A 20 -5.86 7.35 21.03
CA ASP A 20 -4.78 6.57 20.41
C ASP A 20 -5.20 5.10 20.21
N THR A 21 -5.96 4.52 21.14
CA THR A 21 -6.50 3.15 21.03
C THR A 21 -7.56 3.03 19.94
N VAL A 22 -8.50 3.99 19.88
CA VAL A 22 -9.49 4.08 18.79
C VAL A 22 -8.77 4.21 17.45
N LYS A 23 -7.80 5.13 17.38
CA LYS A 23 -7.02 5.37 16.18
C LYS A 23 -6.30 4.10 15.75
N LYS A 24 -5.62 3.39 16.65
CA LYS A 24 -4.93 2.13 16.32
C LYS A 24 -5.89 1.06 15.78
N ALA A 25 -6.99 0.80 16.48
CA ALA A 25 -7.95 -0.22 16.06
C ALA A 25 -8.68 0.11 14.75
N CYS A 26 -8.96 1.40 14.51
CA CYS A 26 -9.55 1.85 13.25
C CYS A 26 -8.50 1.96 12.13
N CYS A 27 -7.26 2.34 12.43
CA CYS A 27 -6.15 2.39 11.48
C CYS A 27 -5.78 0.99 11.01
N ASP A 28 -5.71 -0.03 11.88
CA ASP A 28 -5.39 -1.40 11.44
C ASP A 28 -6.42 -1.93 10.42
N ALA A 29 -7.71 -1.59 10.59
CA ALA A 29 -8.78 -1.94 9.65
C ALA A 29 -8.82 -1.01 8.41
N SER A 30 -8.58 0.28 8.59
CA SER A 30 -8.55 1.31 7.54
C SER A 30 -7.35 1.11 6.61
N ASP A 31 -6.18 0.78 7.16
CA ASP A 31 -4.95 0.53 6.42
C ASP A 31 -5.11 -0.71 5.54
N SER A 32 -5.71 -1.78 6.05
CA SER A 32 -6.01 -2.97 5.24
C SER A 32 -6.98 -2.68 4.09
N SER A 33 -7.99 -1.83 4.32
CA SER A 33 -8.96 -1.42 3.31
C SER A 33 -8.33 -0.48 2.28
N GLN A 34 -7.47 0.44 2.71
CA GLN A 34 -6.73 1.35 1.84
C GLN A 34 -5.73 0.58 0.95
N VAL A 35 -4.98 -0.36 1.53
CA VAL A 35 -4.09 -1.25 0.77
C VAL A 35 -4.86 -2.06 -0.27
N TYR A 36 -6.04 -2.59 0.10
CA TYR A 36 -6.89 -3.30 -0.86
C TYR A 36 -7.33 -2.41 -2.02
N GLU A 37 -7.82 -1.20 -1.74
CA GLU A 37 -8.25 -0.26 -2.79
C GLU A 37 -7.08 0.19 -3.68
N LEU A 38 -5.89 0.42 -3.10
CA LEU A 38 -4.68 0.74 -3.87
C LEU A 38 -4.24 -0.43 -4.75
N MET A 39 -4.26 -1.67 -4.23
CA MET A 39 -3.97 -2.88 -5.01
C MET A 39 -4.98 -3.10 -6.13
N LYS A 40 -6.26 -2.85 -5.85
CA LYS A 40 -7.31 -2.94 -6.86
C LYS A 40 -7.07 -1.93 -7.98
N LYS A 41 -6.76 -0.67 -7.64
CA LYS A 41 -6.42 0.37 -8.61
C LYS A 41 -5.19 0.01 -9.43
N SER A 42 -4.12 -0.50 -8.81
CA SER A 42 -2.89 -0.84 -9.52
C SER A 42 -3.10 -1.98 -10.53
N VAL A 43 -3.90 -3.00 -10.18
CA VAL A 43 -4.24 -4.11 -11.08
C VAL A 43 -5.19 -3.69 -12.21
N GLN A 44 -6.07 -2.72 -11.96
CA GLN A 44 -7.05 -2.25 -12.95
C GLN A 44 -6.48 -1.17 -13.88
N LEU A 45 -5.35 -0.56 -13.53
CA LEU A 45 -4.74 0.52 -14.32
C LEU A 45 -4.17 -0.05 -15.62
N ARG A 46 -4.63 0.50 -16.74
CA ARG A 46 -4.16 0.19 -18.10
C ARG A 46 -3.78 1.48 -18.81
N GLN A 47 -2.89 1.41 -19.80
CA GLN A 47 -2.52 2.61 -20.57
C GLN A 47 -3.73 3.25 -21.25
N ASN A 48 -4.61 2.46 -21.90
CA ASN A 48 -5.92 2.89 -22.39
C ASN A 48 -5.89 4.18 -23.24
N GLY A 49 -4.86 4.34 -24.07
CA GLY A 49 -4.66 5.50 -24.94
C GLY A 49 -4.11 6.74 -24.24
N TRP A 50 -3.76 6.66 -22.94
CA TRP A 50 -3.07 7.74 -22.25
C TRP A 50 -1.63 7.88 -22.74
N PRO A 51 -1.06 9.10 -22.70
CA PRO A 51 0.37 9.29 -22.90
C PRO A 51 1.17 8.38 -21.95
N LEU A 52 2.22 7.75 -22.47
CA LEU A 52 3.04 6.81 -21.72
C LEU A 52 3.59 7.42 -20.43
N SER A 53 3.97 8.71 -20.46
CA SER A 53 4.47 9.45 -19.30
C SER A 53 3.40 9.60 -18.21
N THR A 54 2.16 9.87 -18.59
CA THR A 54 1.01 9.96 -17.66
C THR A 54 0.74 8.61 -17.03
N TYR A 55 0.64 7.55 -17.84
CA TYR A 55 0.42 6.18 -17.35
C TYR A 55 1.53 5.75 -16.39
N PHE A 56 2.79 5.96 -16.75
CA PHE A 56 3.93 5.66 -15.88
C PHE A 56 3.87 6.42 -14.56
N THR A 57 3.52 7.71 -14.59
CA THR A 57 3.48 8.55 -13.39
C THR A 57 2.40 8.10 -12.42
N GLU A 58 1.19 7.81 -12.91
CA GLU A 58 0.08 7.29 -12.11
C GLU A 58 0.41 5.93 -11.50
N MET A 59 0.95 5.02 -12.31
CA MET A 59 1.35 3.69 -11.83
C MET A 59 2.44 3.76 -10.76
N ASN A 60 3.46 4.59 -10.97
CA ASN A 60 4.55 4.78 -10.02
C ASN A 60 4.04 5.41 -8.70
N SER A 61 3.07 6.33 -8.77
CA SER A 61 2.43 6.92 -7.60
C SER A 61 1.71 5.86 -6.74
N LEU A 62 0.89 5.00 -7.38
CA LEU A 62 0.18 3.91 -6.68
C LEU A 62 1.15 2.93 -6.02
N PHE A 63 2.22 2.55 -6.70
CA PHE A 63 3.23 1.66 -6.14
C PHE A 63 3.99 2.28 -4.97
N MET A 64 4.31 3.57 -5.04
CA MET A 64 4.96 4.29 -3.95
C MET A 64 4.06 4.35 -2.71
N GLU A 65 2.76 4.60 -2.88
CA GLU A 65 1.79 4.59 -1.78
C GLU A 65 1.67 3.18 -1.17
N LEU A 66 1.59 2.14 -2.00
CA LEU A 66 1.59 0.74 -1.54
C LEU A 66 2.85 0.36 -0.76
N ASP A 67 4.02 0.79 -1.24
CA ASP A 67 5.29 0.55 -0.56
C ASP A 67 5.35 1.28 0.80
N ASN A 68 4.74 2.45 0.93
CA ASN A 68 4.65 3.18 2.21
C ASN A 68 3.75 2.45 3.23
N HIS A 69 2.73 1.74 2.77
CA HIS A 69 1.86 0.93 3.63
C HIS A 69 2.46 -0.42 4.03
N ARG A 70 3.58 -0.84 3.42
CA ARG A 70 4.29 -2.08 3.78
C ARG A 70 5.46 -1.75 4.72
N PRO A 71 5.32 -1.97 6.04
CA PRO A 71 6.46 -1.82 6.94
C PRO A 71 7.58 -2.79 6.51
N ASN A 72 8.80 -2.26 6.34
CA ASN A 72 9.97 -3.09 6.15
C ASN A 72 10.36 -3.70 7.50
N ASP A 73 9.78 -4.85 7.83
CA ASP A 73 10.13 -5.62 9.04
C ASP A 73 11.51 -6.29 8.95
N LEU A 74 12.27 -6.00 7.89
CA LEU A 74 13.60 -6.55 7.65
C LEU A 74 14.66 -5.64 8.28
N GLU A 75 15.39 -6.15 9.26
CA GLU A 75 16.52 -5.44 9.88
C GLU A 75 17.82 -5.53 9.05
N ASN A 76 17.94 -6.54 8.17
CA ASN A 76 19.17 -6.79 7.41
C ASN A 76 19.22 -5.99 6.10
N PRO A 77 20.19 -5.07 5.90
CA PRO A 77 20.30 -4.25 4.69
C PRO A 77 20.40 -5.05 3.38
N SER A 78 21.04 -6.22 3.40
CA SER A 78 21.14 -7.09 2.22
C SER A 78 19.78 -7.66 1.82
N ASN A 79 18.95 -8.04 2.81
CA ASN A 79 17.61 -8.54 2.56
C ASN A 79 16.68 -7.42 2.09
N ILE A 80 16.78 -6.22 2.65
CA ILE A 80 16.06 -5.02 2.18
C ILE A 80 16.41 -4.75 0.71
N ALA A 81 17.70 -4.77 0.35
CA ALA A 81 18.13 -4.53 -1.03
C ALA A 81 17.59 -5.60 -2.00
N LYS A 82 17.61 -6.88 -1.59
CA LYS A 82 17.04 -7.98 -2.38
C LYS A 82 15.53 -7.83 -2.55
N LEU A 83 14.81 -7.47 -1.50
CA LEU A 83 13.36 -7.23 -1.55
C LEU A 83 13.04 -6.08 -2.50
N LYS A 84 13.65 -4.91 -2.31
CA LYS A 84 13.48 -3.75 -3.20
C LYS A 84 13.73 -4.12 -4.66
N LYS A 85 14.80 -4.86 -4.95
CA LYS A 85 15.11 -5.32 -6.31
C LYS A 85 14.04 -6.24 -6.90
N ARG A 86 13.41 -7.10 -6.09
CA ARG A 86 12.31 -7.96 -6.53
C ARG A 86 11.05 -7.14 -6.80
N THR A 87 10.67 -6.27 -5.85
CA THR A 87 9.52 -5.38 -5.98
C THR A 87 9.62 -4.48 -7.21
N SER A 88 10.78 -3.86 -7.45
CA SER A 88 10.98 -3.03 -8.66
C SER A 88 10.82 -3.82 -9.96
N LYS A 89 11.23 -5.10 -9.99
CA LYS A 89 11.03 -5.95 -11.18
C LYS A 89 9.55 -6.28 -11.38
N GLU A 90 8.84 -6.59 -10.31
CA GLU A 90 7.39 -6.85 -10.36
C GLU A 90 6.64 -5.63 -10.89
N HIS A 91 6.97 -4.43 -10.41
CA HIS A 91 6.38 -3.18 -10.92
C HIS A 91 6.62 -2.99 -12.42
N VAL A 92 7.82 -3.30 -12.92
CA VAL A 92 8.13 -3.28 -14.36
C VAL A 92 7.28 -4.30 -15.12
N TYR A 93 7.09 -5.51 -14.60
CA TYR A 93 6.27 -6.53 -15.29
C TYR A 93 4.81 -6.12 -15.39
N ILE A 94 4.23 -5.56 -14.32
CA ILE A 94 2.86 -5.06 -14.34
C ILE A 94 2.75 -3.89 -15.33
N PHE A 95 3.72 -2.96 -15.32
CA PHE A 95 3.74 -1.84 -16.27
C PHE A 95 3.72 -2.31 -17.72
N LEU A 96 4.59 -3.26 -18.06
CA LEU A 96 4.71 -3.79 -19.41
C LEU A 96 3.48 -4.61 -19.84
N ALA A 97 2.82 -5.32 -18.91
CA ALA A 97 1.67 -6.16 -19.21
C ALA A 97 0.45 -5.36 -19.69
N ASP A 98 0.40 -4.08 -19.34
CA ASP A 98 -0.78 -3.22 -19.46
C ASP A 98 -0.58 -2.04 -20.39
N LEU A 99 0.54 -2.05 -21.12
CA LEU A 99 0.78 -1.15 -22.25
C LEU A 99 -0.20 -1.45 -23.39
N ASP A 100 -0.58 -0.41 -24.09
CA ASP A 100 -1.31 -0.55 -25.33
C ASP A 100 -0.42 -1.26 -26.36
N HIS A 101 -1.04 -2.11 -27.18
CA HIS A 101 -0.30 -2.90 -28.19
C HIS A 101 0.30 -2.03 -29.30
N ASN A 102 -0.16 -0.79 -29.40
CA ASN A 102 0.31 0.18 -30.38
C ASN A 102 1.37 1.05 -29.69
N LEU A 103 2.62 0.60 -29.75
CA LEU A 103 3.78 1.39 -29.36
C LEU A 103 4.26 2.30 -30.51
N ASP A 104 3.31 2.86 -31.27
CA ASP A 104 3.56 3.76 -32.40
C ASP A 104 3.40 5.24 -31.99
#